data_AF-A0A8X6P7F3-F1
#
_entry.id   AF-A0A8X6P7F3-F1
#
_cell.length_a   1.000
_cell.length_b   1.000
_cell.length_c   1.000
_cell.angle_alpha   90.00
_cell.angle_beta   90.00
_cell.angle_gamma   90.00
#
_symmetry.space_group_name_H-M   'P 1'
#
loop_
_entity.id
_entity.type
_entity.pdbx_description
1 polymer ?
#
loop_
_entity_poly.entity_id
_entity_poly.type
_entity_poly.pdbx_seq_one_letter_code
_entity_poly.pdbx_strand_id
1 'polypeptide(L)'
;MNATCSPLDSCRESRTNDQLTKYNCICDSFCVEFDTCCLDSPYRSSYGPVAPTTDMECGAVNGYNPHVYKIDSCKSPYLPPEPLCESDPRQENDPFLLIPVTSLATGKTYKNYFCAICNEDTPSDRLELWDLKMVGSNPKLKEINMPRIRYVNGWRTVDGNIFVDPIAKIPSGLESYVKTCESDLVSNCSSKWQDASVAIKCASYMAKVTVSFIWYRNPHCALCNFENIEYLGCKIYFSLVDTIFVKLFVLKDRKRKCGPKMVYDKFSDKCRCNSREYLMRDGQCVSRT
;
A
#
# COMPACT_ATOMS: atom_id res chain seq x y z
N MET A 1 25.88 -20.60 -8.59
CA MET A 1 26.35 -19.26 -9.04
C MET A 1 25.97 -18.22 -8.00
N ASN A 2 26.84 -17.25 -7.72
CA ASN A 2 26.58 -16.14 -6.79
C ASN A 2 26.05 -14.93 -7.57
N ALA A 3 24.79 -14.99 -8.02
CA ALA A 3 24.14 -13.84 -8.61
C ALA A 3 23.61 -12.93 -7.49
N THR A 4 24.00 -11.66 -7.49
CA THR A 4 23.70 -10.66 -6.45
C THR A 4 23.52 -9.27 -7.05
N CYS A 5 22.69 -8.46 -6.40
CA CYS A 5 22.47 -7.05 -6.66
C CYS A 5 23.10 -6.14 -5.59
N SER A 6 24.17 -6.61 -4.93
CA SER A 6 24.84 -5.86 -3.87
C SER A 6 25.25 -4.48 -4.39
N PRO A 7 25.02 -3.39 -3.62
CA PRO A 7 24.60 -3.37 -2.21
C PRO A 7 23.08 -3.38 -1.96
N LEU A 8 22.25 -3.44 -3.00
CA LEU A 8 20.79 -3.21 -2.88
C LEU A 8 20.06 -4.38 -2.22
N ASP A 9 20.66 -5.56 -2.25
CA ASP A 9 20.14 -6.81 -1.69
C ASP A 9 20.82 -7.22 -0.36
N SER A 10 21.57 -6.31 0.29
CA SER A 10 22.37 -6.61 1.48
C SER A 10 22.10 -5.71 2.68
N CYS A 11 21.93 -6.31 3.86
CA CYS A 11 21.76 -5.64 5.15
C CYS A 11 23.06 -5.19 5.82
N ARG A 12 24.21 -5.47 5.21
CA ARG A 12 25.53 -5.08 5.76
C ARG A 12 25.86 -3.61 5.52
N GLU A 13 25.20 -3.00 4.55
CA GLU A 13 25.41 -1.61 4.17
C GLU A 13 24.47 -0.66 4.93
N SER A 14 24.97 0.54 5.25
CA SER A 14 24.16 1.55 5.95
C SER A 14 23.01 2.06 5.08
N ARG A 15 21.77 1.95 5.57
CA ARG A 15 20.54 2.37 4.87
C ARG A 15 19.84 3.51 5.61
N THR A 16 19.28 4.46 4.87
CA THR A 16 18.58 5.62 5.48
C THR A 16 17.12 5.34 5.83
N ASN A 17 16.43 4.54 5.02
CA ASN A 17 15.05 4.09 5.25
C ASN A 17 14.80 2.87 4.35
N ASP A 18 14.29 1.79 4.94
CA ASP A 18 14.23 0.50 4.28
C ASP A 18 12.94 0.36 3.48
N GLN A 19 13.05 0.49 2.16
CA GLN A 19 11.92 0.48 1.24
C GLN A 19 12.25 -0.37 0.02
N LEU A 20 11.32 -1.24 -0.41
CA LEU A 20 11.49 -2.10 -1.59
C LEU A 20 11.54 -1.32 -2.92
N THR A 21 11.22 -0.03 -2.88
CA THR A 21 11.35 0.88 -4.02
C THR A 21 12.78 1.44 -4.16
N LYS A 22 13.55 1.44 -3.06
CA LYS A 22 14.93 1.97 -3.00
C LYS A 22 15.97 0.86 -2.89
N TYR A 23 15.61 -0.24 -2.24
CA TYR A 23 16.39 -1.45 -2.02
C TYR A 23 15.64 -2.66 -2.56
N ASN A 24 16.32 -3.77 -2.74
CA ASN A 24 15.75 -4.96 -3.36
C ASN A 24 15.21 -5.97 -2.33
N CYS A 25 15.25 -5.62 -1.04
CA CYS A 25 14.81 -6.42 0.11
C CYS A 25 14.74 -5.58 1.40
N ILE A 26 14.15 -6.12 2.46
CA ILE A 26 13.98 -5.50 3.78
C ILE A 26 14.90 -6.19 4.82
N CYS A 27 15.46 -5.40 5.73
CA CYS A 27 16.43 -5.71 6.77
C CYS A 27 15.90 -5.50 8.19
N ASP A 28 14.74 -4.86 8.36
CA ASP A 28 14.09 -4.76 9.66
C ASP A 28 13.45 -6.10 10.10
N SER A 29 13.03 -6.20 11.36
CA SER A 29 12.44 -7.42 11.91
C SER A 29 11.11 -7.83 11.27
N PHE A 30 10.43 -6.90 10.59
CA PHE A 30 9.15 -7.17 9.92
C PHE A 30 9.35 -7.92 8.61
N CYS A 31 10.57 -7.97 8.07
CA CYS A 31 10.83 -8.67 6.81
C CYS A 31 10.36 -10.13 6.81
N VAL A 32 10.29 -10.76 7.99
CA VAL A 32 9.83 -12.15 8.18
C VAL A 32 8.34 -12.28 7.95
N GLU A 33 7.55 -11.35 8.50
CA GLU A 33 6.09 -11.34 8.39
C GLU A 33 5.64 -11.18 6.94
N PHE A 34 6.44 -10.47 6.15
CA PHE A 34 6.16 -10.14 4.75
C PHE A 34 6.95 -10.98 3.75
N ASP A 35 7.81 -11.89 4.21
CA ASP A 35 8.67 -12.70 3.35
C ASP A 35 9.53 -11.85 2.38
N THR A 36 10.02 -10.72 2.88
CA THR A 36 10.80 -9.70 2.15
C THR A 36 12.25 -9.59 2.61
N CYS A 37 12.71 -10.49 3.48
CA CYS A 37 14.05 -10.46 4.06
C CYS A 37 15.16 -10.57 3.00
N CYS A 38 16.20 -9.74 3.14
CA CYS A 38 17.45 -9.92 2.41
C CYS A 38 18.12 -11.26 2.74
N LEU A 39 19.01 -11.74 1.86
CA LEU A 39 19.73 -13.01 2.05
C LEU A 39 20.54 -13.03 3.36
N ASP A 40 21.14 -11.89 3.70
CA ASP A 40 22.01 -11.67 4.86
C ASP A 40 21.30 -10.98 6.03
N SER A 41 19.97 -10.87 6.00
CA SER A 41 19.20 -10.32 7.11
C SER A 41 19.33 -11.23 8.35
N PRO A 42 19.62 -10.68 9.54
CA PRO A 42 19.68 -11.46 10.78
C PRO A 42 18.31 -11.99 11.21
N TYR A 43 17.22 -11.44 10.67
CA TYR A 43 15.85 -11.85 10.96
C TYR A 43 15.37 -12.97 10.04
N ARG A 44 16.09 -13.29 8.96
CA ARG A 44 15.66 -14.29 7.98
C ARG A 44 15.42 -15.65 8.63
N SER A 45 14.21 -16.18 8.51
CA SER A 45 13.90 -17.54 8.97
C SER A 45 14.69 -18.57 8.18
N SER A 46 15.34 -19.49 8.88
CA SER A 46 16.03 -20.64 8.27
C SER A 46 15.08 -21.72 7.75
N TYR A 47 13.77 -21.62 8.04
CA TYR A 47 12.78 -22.68 7.79
C TYR A 47 11.90 -22.46 6.53
N GLY A 48 12.27 -21.55 5.63
CA GLY A 48 11.53 -21.29 4.38
C GLY A 48 10.56 -20.11 4.47
N PRO A 49 9.85 -19.79 3.37
CA PRO A 49 8.97 -18.63 3.31
C PRO A 49 7.82 -18.77 4.32
N VAL A 50 7.70 -17.78 5.19
CA VAL A 50 6.54 -17.65 6.08
C VAL A 50 5.43 -17.07 5.21
N ALA A 51 4.35 -17.81 4.99
CA ALA A 51 3.18 -17.26 4.32
C ALA A 51 2.74 -15.99 5.08
N PRO A 52 2.45 -14.88 4.38
CA PRO A 52 1.88 -13.70 5.04
C PRO A 52 0.68 -14.13 5.87
N THR A 53 0.48 -13.50 7.03
CA THR A 53 -0.74 -13.71 7.82
C THR A 53 -1.95 -13.55 6.89
N THR A 54 -2.94 -14.44 6.99
CA THR A 54 -4.03 -14.63 6.00
C THR A 54 -4.84 -13.39 5.66
N ASP A 55 -4.72 -12.31 6.44
CA ASP A 55 -5.56 -11.13 6.38
C ASP A 55 -4.87 -9.93 5.69
N MET A 56 -3.67 -10.13 5.12
CA MET A 56 -2.90 -9.08 4.44
C MET A 56 -2.78 -9.31 2.94
N GLU A 57 -3.26 -8.34 2.16
CA GLU A 57 -3.17 -8.32 0.70
C GLU A 57 -1.98 -7.44 0.26
N CYS A 58 -1.14 -7.94 -0.66
CA CYS A 58 -0.23 -7.09 -1.41
C CYS A 58 -0.95 -6.55 -2.64
N GLY A 59 -1.24 -5.25 -2.66
CA GLY A 59 -2.01 -4.66 -3.75
C GLY A 59 -1.66 -3.22 -4.05
N ALA A 60 -1.99 -2.79 -5.27
CA ALA A 60 -1.86 -1.41 -5.67
C ALA A 60 -2.74 -0.50 -4.80
N VAL A 61 -2.26 0.72 -4.57
CA VAL A 61 -3.05 1.75 -3.91
C VAL A 61 -3.82 2.51 -4.99
N ASN A 62 -5.14 2.31 -5.03
CA ASN A 62 -6.04 2.87 -6.04
C ASN A 62 -5.63 2.61 -7.51
N GLY A 63 -5.05 1.43 -7.78
CA GLY A 63 -4.68 1.03 -9.14
C GLY A 63 -3.36 1.62 -9.67
N TYR A 64 -2.55 2.24 -8.81
CA TYR A 64 -1.22 2.75 -9.16
C TYR A 64 -0.13 2.23 -8.23
N ASN A 65 1.12 2.22 -8.72
CA ASN A 65 2.32 2.01 -7.92
C ASN A 65 2.54 3.16 -6.91
N PRO A 66 3.08 2.89 -5.70
CA PRO A 66 3.62 1.60 -5.25
C PRO A 66 2.54 0.61 -4.76
N HIS A 67 2.83 -0.69 -4.90
CA HIS A 67 2.10 -1.74 -4.19
C HIS A 67 2.50 -1.75 -2.71
N VAL A 68 1.53 -1.98 -1.83
CA VAL A 68 1.76 -2.06 -0.38
C VAL A 68 0.97 -3.19 0.24
N TYR A 69 1.48 -3.74 1.34
CA TYR A 69 0.70 -4.62 2.18
C TYR A 69 -0.39 -3.82 2.88
N LYS A 70 -1.64 -4.26 2.72
CA LYS A 70 -2.80 -3.65 3.34
C LYS A 70 -3.77 -4.72 3.84
N ILE A 71 -4.44 -4.41 4.94
CA ILE A 71 -5.59 -5.18 5.41
C ILE A 71 -6.84 -4.60 4.75
N ASP A 72 -7.52 -5.41 3.94
CA ASP A 72 -8.65 -5.00 3.11
C ASP A 72 -10.00 -5.61 3.52
N SER A 73 -9.98 -6.45 4.56
CA SER A 73 -11.13 -7.16 5.13
C SER A 73 -11.24 -6.97 6.64
N CYS A 74 -12.40 -7.32 7.21
CA CYS A 74 -12.65 -7.26 8.65
C CYS A 74 -12.57 -8.65 9.30
N LYS A 75 -11.84 -8.78 10.42
CA LYS A 75 -11.76 -10.03 11.22
C LYS A 75 -13.10 -10.58 11.70
N SER A 76 -14.10 -9.72 11.90
CA SER A 76 -15.44 -10.10 12.36
C SER A 76 -16.46 -9.50 11.39
N PRO A 77 -17.25 -10.31 10.67
CA PRO A 77 -18.27 -9.86 9.73
C PRO A 77 -19.65 -9.63 10.37
N TYR A 78 -19.76 -9.62 11.70
CA TYR A 78 -21.04 -9.65 12.44
C TYR A 78 -21.42 -8.42 13.31
N LEU A 79 -20.62 -7.36 13.40
CA LEU A 79 -21.03 -6.09 14.00
C LEU A 79 -20.55 -4.84 13.19
N PRO A 80 -21.46 -3.93 12.78
CA PRO A 80 -21.13 -2.84 11.86
C PRO A 80 -20.04 -1.89 12.42
N PRO A 81 -19.19 -1.21 11.62
CA PRO A 81 -19.50 -0.57 10.33
C PRO A 81 -19.01 -1.41 9.14
N GLU A 82 -19.70 -2.51 8.88
CA GLU A 82 -19.21 -3.59 8.01
C GLU A 82 -19.34 -3.41 6.51
N PRO A 83 -20.26 -2.62 5.91
CA PRO A 83 -20.25 -2.51 4.46
C PRO A 83 -19.00 -1.76 3.97
N LEU A 84 -18.59 -0.70 4.66
CA LEU A 84 -17.67 0.30 4.08
C LEU A 84 -16.19 -0.12 4.01
N CYS A 85 -15.72 -1.06 4.84
CA CYS A 85 -14.36 -1.57 4.70
C CYS A 85 -14.19 -2.26 3.35
N GLU A 86 -15.09 -3.20 3.07
CA GLU A 86 -15.01 -4.09 1.91
C GLU A 86 -15.69 -3.48 0.67
N SER A 87 -16.55 -2.45 0.83
CA SER A 87 -17.20 -1.72 -0.27
C SER A 87 -16.24 -1.24 -1.35
N ASP A 88 -16.77 -1.17 -2.57
CA ASP A 88 -16.11 -0.54 -3.71
C ASP A 88 -16.40 0.97 -3.73
N PRO A 89 -15.38 1.84 -3.67
CA PRO A 89 -15.55 3.31 -3.71
C PRO A 89 -16.34 3.80 -4.92
N ARG A 90 -16.29 3.08 -6.06
CA ARG A 90 -16.99 3.43 -7.30
C ARG A 90 -18.48 3.10 -7.21
N GLN A 91 -18.83 1.99 -6.56
CA GLN A 91 -20.22 1.57 -6.38
C GLN A 91 -20.91 2.44 -5.34
N GLU A 92 -20.22 2.73 -4.23
CA GLU A 92 -20.71 3.64 -3.18
C GLU A 92 -20.68 5.12 -3.61
N ASN A 93 -19.99 5.42 -4.71
CA ASN A 93 -19.71 6.78 -5.15
C ASN A 93 -19.11 7.63 -4.00
N ASP A 94 -18.23 7.02 -3.20
CA ASP A 94 -17.66 7.61 -1.99
C ASP A 94 -16.13 7.68 -2.10
N PRO A 95 -15.56 8.85 -2.43
CA PRO A 95 -14.12 9.00 -2.57
C PRO A 95 -13.36 8.86 -1.25
N PHE A 96 -14.04 8.92 -0.09
CA PHE A 96 -13.38 8.71 1.19
C PHE A 96 -12.91 7.25 1.35
N LEU A 97 -13.56 6.31 0.66
CA LEU A 97 -13.17 4.89 0.65
C LEU A 97 -11.90 4.62 -0.16
N LEU A 98 -11.42 5.59 -0.94
CA LEU A 98 -10.14 5.52 -1.69
C LEU A 98 -8.93 5.83 -0.81
N ILE A 99 -9.10 6.21 0.46
CA ILE A 99 -8.01 6.72 1.29
C ILE A 99 -7.51 5.63 2.23
N PRO A 100 -6.31 5.05 1.99
CA PRO A 100 -5.69 4.17 2.96
C PRO A 100 -5.38 4.90 4.26
N VAL A 101 -5.26 4.11 5.32
CA VAL A 101 -4.84 4.63 6.63
C VAL A 101 -3.75 3.74 7.19
N THR A 102 -2.75 4.35 7.83
CA THR A 102 -1.66 3.62 8.50
C THR A 102 -1.74 3.85 9.99
N SER A 103 -1.66 2.76 10.77
CA SER A 103 -1.51 2.82 12.21
C SER A 103 -0.08 3.20 12.58
N LEU A 104 0.07 4.30 13.31
CA LEU A 104 1.33 4.70 13.92
C LEU A 104 1.69 3.84 15.14
N ALA A 105 0.75 3.04 15.66
CA ALA A 105 1.00 2.15 16.78
C ALA A 105 1.59 0.82 16.33
N THR A 106 1.11 0.27 15.20
CA THR A 106 1.47 -1.07 14.73
C THR A 106 2.22 -1.09 13.40
N GLY A 107 2.25 0.03 12.66
CA GLY A 107 2.80 0.09 11.30
C GLY A 107 1.90 -0.55 10.23
N LYS A 108 0.76 -1.13 10.62
CA LYS A 108 -0.18 -1.75 9.69
C LYS A 108 -0.89 -0.70 8.84
N THR A 109 -1.03 -1.00 7.56
CA THR A 109 -1.82 -0.20 6.61
C THR A 109 -3.14 -0.91 6.33
N TYR A 110 -4.23 -0.16 6.23
CA TYR A 110 -5.56 -0.66 5.93
C TYR A 110 -6.06 -0.02 4.64
N LYS A 111 -6.87 -0.76 3.86
CA LYS A 111 -7.46 -0.32 2.59
C LYS A 111 -8.16 1.03 2.72
N ASN A 112 -8.90 1.22 3.81
CA ASN A 112 -9.51 2.48 4.16
C ASN A 112 -9.68 2.63 5.69
N TYR A 113 -10.16 3.80 6.12
CA TYR A 113 -10.41 4.11 7.52
C TYR A 113 -11.31 3.07 8.21
N PHE A 114 -12.34 2.58 7.53
CA PHE A 114 -13.31 1.65 8.11
C PHE A 114 -12.70 0.27 8.38
N CYS A 115 -11.77 -0.17 7.53
CA CYS A 115 -11.01 -1.39 7.77
C CYS A 115 -10.14 -1.30 9.04
N ALA A 116 -9.54 -0.14 9.32
CA ALA A 116 -8.78 0.03 10.56
C ALA A 116 -9.68 -0.05 11.80
N ILE A 117 -10.87 0.55 11.73
CA ILE A 117 -11.81 0.55 12.85
C ILE A 117 -12.40 -0.85 13.10
N CYS A 118 -12.79 -1.59 12.07
CA CYS A 118 -13.39 -2.91 12.26
C CYS A 118 -12.39 -3.97 12.75
N ASN A 119 -11.09 -3.76 12.54
CA ASN A 119 -10.05 -4.67 13.01
C ASN A 119 -9.55 -4.37 14.42
N GLU A 120 -10.00 -3.27 15.06
CA GLU A 120 -9.72 -2.88 16.46
C GLU A 120 -8.24 -2.86 16.86
N ASP A 121 -7.33 -2.85 15.89
CA ASP A 121 -5.89 -3.01 16.12
C ASP A 121 -5.25 -1.73 16.70
N THR A 122 -5.89 -0.56 16.60
CA THR A 122 -5.28 0.73 16.98
C THR A 122 -6.32 1.82 17.31
N PRO A 123 -6.11 2.61 18.38
CA PRO A 123 -6.92 3.81 18.68
C PRO A 123 -6.96 4.81 17.52
N SER A 124 -8.12 5.43 17.30
CA SER A 124 -8.34 6.31 16.14
C SER A 124 -7.41 7.53 16.03
N ASP A 125 -6.84 7.99 17.15
CA ASP A 125 -5.90 9.12 17.22
C ASP A 125 -4.46 8.72 16.82
N ARG A 126 -4.22 7.42 16.66
CA ARG A 126 -2.97 6.84 16.16
C ARG A 126 -3.09 6.39 14.70
N LEU A 127 -4.19 6.74 14.03
CA LEU A 127 -4.42 6.46 12.60
C LEU A 127 -4.10 7.71 11.77
N GLU A 128 -3.21 7.57 10.79
CA GLU A 128 -2.86 8.65 9.87
C GLU A 128 -3.41 8.32 8.47
N LEU A 129 -4.32 9.16 7.97
CA LEU A 129 -4.87 9.07 6.61
C LEU A 129 -3.81 9.42 5.59
N TRP A 130 -3.80 8.70 4.47
CA TRP A 130 -2.94 9.04 3.35
C TRP A 130 -3.39 10.32 2.65
N ASP A 131 -2.46 11.01 2.00
CA ASP A 131 -2.80 12.16 1.18
C ASP A 131 -3.41 11.70 -0.15
N LEU A 132 -4.15 12.57 -0.82
CA LEU A 132 -4.69 12.27 -2.14
C LEU A 132 -4.11 13.21 -3.19
N LYS A 133 -3.55 12.65 -4.25
CA LYS A 133 -3.11 13.37 -5.44
C LYS A 133 -4.18 13.20 -6.52
N MET A 134 -4.72 14.31 -7.02
CA MET A 134 -5.54 14.27 -8.23
C MET A 134 -4.65 14.49 -9.44
N VAL A 135 -4.86 13.65 -10.45
CA VAL A 135 -4.14 13.66 -11.71
C VAL A 135 -5.13 13.89 -12.84
N GLY A 136 -4.78 14.72 -13.82
CA GLY A 136 -5.64 14.94 -14.97
C GLY A 136 -4.96 15.75 -16.08
N SER A 137 -5.56 15.72 -17.26
CA SER A 137 -5.08 16.45 -18.45
C SER A 137 -5.61 17.89 -18.52
N ASN A 138 -6.62 18.24 -17.73
CA ASN A 138 -7.21 19.58 -17.76
C ASN A 138 -6.40 20.57 -16.88
N PRO A 139 -5.89 21.70 -17.44
CA PRO A 139 -5.11 22.68 -16.69
C PRO A 139 -5.85 23.30 -15.50
N LYS A 140 -7.19 23.40 -15.59
CA LYS A 140 -8.02 23.94 -14.51
C LYS A 140 -7.86 23.17 -13.20
N LEU A 141 -7.41 21.91 -13.25
CA LEU A 141 -7.13 21.10 -12.06
C LEU A 141 -6.17 21.79 -11.08
N LYS A 142 -5.23 22.61 -11.57
CA LYS A 142 -4.29 23.36 -10.71
C LYS A 142 -4.97 24.39 -9.81
N GLU A 143 -6.08 24.95 -10.28
CA GLU A 143 -6.84 26.03 -9.65
C GLU A 143 -7.91 25.52 -8.68
N ILE A 144 -8.25 24.23 -8.74
CA ILE A 144 -9.28 23.65 -7.88
C ILE A 144 -8.73 23.52 -6.45
N ASN A 145 -9.53 23.96 -5.49
CA ASN A 145 -9.37 23.61 -4.07
C ASN A 145 -9.79 22.15 -3.84
N MET A 146 -10.14 21.75 -2.62
CA MET A 146 -10.59 20.38 -2.38
C MET A 146 -11.86 20.09 -3.21
N PRO A 147 -11.79 19.25 -4.27
CA PRO A 147 -12.93 19.06 -5.14
C PRO A 147 -13.92 18.08 -4.49
N ARG A 148 -15.20 18.38 -4.62
CA ARG A 148 -16.21 17.32 -4.56
C ARG A 148 -16.07 16.49 -5.83
N ILE A 149 -15.90 15.19 -5.68
CA ILE A 149 -15.79 14.27 -6.82
C ILE A 149 -16.87 13.19 -6.74
N ARG A 150 -17.27 12.69 -7.91
CA ARG A 150 -18.24 11.61 -8.09
C ARG A 150 -17.77 10.67 -9.19
N TYR A 151 -18.16 9.41 -9.11
CA TYR A 151 -17.90 8.40 -10.12
C TYR A 151 -19.03 8.36 -11.14
N VAL A 152 -18.71 8.71 -12.39
CA VAL A 152 -19.62 8.63 -13.55
C VAL A 152 -18.79 8.20 -14.75
N ASN A 153 -18.66 6.88 -14.94
CA ASN A 153 -17.73 6.29 -15.92
C ASN A 153 -16.30 6.86 -15.75
N GLY A 154 -15.84 6.92 -14.50
CA GLY A 154 -14.61 7.60 -14.09
C GLY A 154 -14.85 8.67 -13.03
N TRP A 155 -13.83 9.00 -12.24
CA TRP A 155 -13.93 10.05 -11.23
C TRP A 155 -13.95 11.43 -11.90
N ARG A 156 -14.92 12.25 -11.49
CA ARG A 156 -15.12 13.60 -12.04
C ARG A 156 -15.40 14.60 -10.95
N THR A 157 -14.90 15.82 -11.13
CA THR A 157 -15.30 16.95 -10.27
C THR A 157 -16.78 17.25 -10.45
N VAL A 158 -17.47 17.57 -9.36
CA VAL A 158 -18.90 17.94 -9.41
C VAL A 158 -19.08 19.28 -10.11
N ASP A 159 -18.27 20.27 -9.75
CA ASP A 159 -18.46 21.67 -10.17
C ASP A 159 -18.01 21.95 -11.61
N GLY A 160 -17.11 21.13 -12.17
CA GLY A 160 -16.54 21.33 -13.49
C GLY A 160 -16.67 20.14 -14.44
N ASN A 161 -17.19 19.00 -13.97
CA ASN A 161 -17.23 17.74 -14.70
C ASN A 161 -15.86 17.32 -15.29
N ILE A 162 -14.78 17.68 -14.60
CA ILE A 162 -13.40 17.42 -15.05
C ILE A 162 -13.03 16.01 -14.66
N PHE A 163 -12.57 15.20 -15.62
CA PHE A 163 -12.01 13.88 -15.35
C PHE A 163 -10.75 14.00 -14.51
N VAL A 164 -10.68 13.20 -13.44
CA VAL A 164 -9.56 13.15 -12.51
C VAL A 164 -9.27 11.71 -12.14
N ASP A 165 -8.00 11.38 -11.94
CA ASP A 165 -7.56 10.13 -11.36
C ASP A 165 -7.07 10.38 -9.92
N PRO A 166 -7.85 9.95 -8.90
CA PRO A 166 -7.45 10.05 -7.50
C PRO A 166 -6.41 8.99 -7.15
N ILE A 167 -5.19 9.41 -6.84
CA ILE A 167 -4.08 8.55 -6.47
C ILE A 167 -3.73 8.81 -5.00
N ALA A 168 -3.82 7.79 -4.15
CA ALA A 168 -3.38 7.95 -2.76
C ALA A 168 -1.85 8.01 -2.69
N LYS A 169 -1.35 8.90 -1.83
CA LYS A 169 0.06 9.21 -1.67
C LYS A 169 0.42 9.04 -0.20
N ILE A 170 1.50 8.31 0.06
CA ILE A 170 2.07 8.19 1.40
C ILE A 170 2.42 9.60 1.91
N PRO A 171 1.84 10.04 3.04
CA PRO A 171 2.19 11.31 3.66
C PRO A 171 3.64 11.33 4.11
N SER A 172 4.24 12.52 4.07
CA SER A 172 5.60 12.71 4.58
C SER A 172 5.69 12.36 6.06
N GLY A 173 6.67 11.53 6.41
CA GLY A 173 6.87 10.95 7.74
C GLY A 173 6.27 9.57 7.93
N LEU A 174 5.44 9.06 7.01
CA LEU A 174 4.91 7.69 7.06
C LEU A 174 5.73 6.68 6.26
N GLU A 175 6.73 7.13 5.51
CA GLU A 175 7.53 6.30 4.61
C GLU A 175 8.23 5.12 5.30
N SER A 176 8.55 5.23 6.60
CA SER A 176 9.16 4.16 7.40
C SER A 176 8.13 3.21 8.02
N TYR A 177 6.86 3.62 8.09
CA TYR A 177 5.76 2.80 8.62
C TYR A 177 5.15 1.94 7.53
N VAL A 178 4.95 2.50 6.33
CA VAL A 178 4.30 1.82 5.21
C VAL A 178 5.18 0.73 4.64
N LYS A 179 4.66 -0.50 4.65
CA LYS A 179 5.33 -1.68 4.08
C LYS A 179 4.93 -1.84 2.61
N THR A 180 5.84 -1.44 1.72
CA THR A 180 5.71 -1.69 0.28
C THR A 180 5.82 -3.19 -0.01
N CYS A 181 5.22 -3.64 -1.10
CA CYS A 181 5.29 -5.01 -1.57
C CYS A 181 5.34 -5.04 -3.11
N GLU A 182 5.40 -6.22 -3.71
CA GLU A 182 5.28 -6.41 -5.16
C GLU A 182 4.44 -7.67 -5.41
N SER A 183 3.33 -7.55 -6.14
CA SER A 183 2.40 -8.65 -6.36
C SER A 183 2.80 -9.57 -7.54
N ASP A 184 3.57 -9.03 -8.49
CA ASP A 184 3.77 -9.68 -9.81
C ASP A 184 5.17 -10.33 -9.94
N LEU A 185 5.73 -10.78 -8.81
CA LEU A 185 7.06 -11.41 -8.79
C LEU A 185 6.97 -12.90 -9.10
N VAL A 186 7.73 -13.35 -10.11
CA VAL A 186 8.03 -14.77 -10.30
C VAL A 186 8.87 -15.24 -9.11
N SER A 187 8.22 -16.02 -8.25
CA SER A 187 8.75 -16.46 -6.95
C SER A 187 8.92 -17.98 -6.85
N ASN A 188 8.54 -18.72 -7.89
CA ASN A 188 8.67 -20.17 -7.99
C ASN A 188 9.53 -20.53 -9.20
N CYS A 189 10.20 -21.68 -9.13
CA CYS A 189 10.98 -22.21 -10.24
C CYS A 189 10.10 -22.88 -11.30
N SER A 190 10.63 -22.95 -12.52
CA SER A 190 10.03 -23.78 -13.56
C SER A 190 9.93 -25.23 -13.08
N SER A 191 8.82 -25.91 -13.41
CA SER A 191 8.64 -27.33 -13.10
C SER A 191 9.69 -28.24 -13.78
N LYS A 192 10.40 -27.72 -14.79
CA LYS A 192 11.49 -28.43 -15.48
C LYS A 192 12.87 -28.23 -14.83
N TRP A 193 12.97 -27.35 -13.84
CA TRP A 193 14.24 -27.08 -13.16
C TRP A 193 14.63 -28.24 -12.24
N GLN A 194 15.90 -28.64 -12.27
CA GLN A 194 16.37 -29.84 -11.56
C GLN A 194 17.29 -29.54 -10.36
N ASP A 195 17.96 -28.39 -10.34
CA ASP A 195 18.85 -28.05 -9.23
C ASP A 195 18.06 -27.55 -8.02
N ALA A 196 17.79 -28.47 -7.09
CA ALA A 196 17.07 -28.20 -5.85
C ALA A 196 17.74 -27.12 -4.99
N SER A 197 19.07 -26.96 -5.07
CA SER A 197 19.78 -25.94 -4.30
C SER A 197 19.42 -24.53 -4.76
N VAL A 198 19.24 -24.34 -6.07
CA VAL A 198 18.77 -23.07 -6.65
C VAL A 198 17.30 -22.86 -6.34
N ALA A 199 16.47 -23.91 -6.37
CA ALA A 199 15.06 -23.82 -6.02
C ALA A 199 14.85 -23.40 -4.55
N ILE A 200 15.59 -23.99 -3.62
CA ILE A 200 15.59 -23.59 -2.21
C ILE A 200 16.00 -22.13 -2.07
N LYS A 201 17.04 -21.69 -2.79
CA LYS A 201 17.47 -20.28 -2.75
C LYS A 201 16.41 -19.34 -3.29
N CYS A 202 15.75 -19.69 -4.41
CA CYS A 202 14.66 -18.91 -4.98
C CYS A 202 13.54 -18.65 -3.95
N ALA A 203 13.18 -19.65 -3.15
CA ALA A 203 12.13 -19.49 -2.13
C ALA A 203 12.60 -18.80 -0.83
N SER A 204 13.90 -18.58 -0.62
CA SER A 204 14.46 -18.32 0.73
C SER A 204 14.72 -16.87 1.09
N TYR A 205 14.67 -15.94 0.13
CA TYR A 205 14.97 -14.52 0.35
C TYR A 205 14.38 -13.64 -0.75
N MET A 206 14.35 -12.34 -0.48
CA MET A 206 14.03 -11.30 -1.45
C MET A 206 15.32 -10.63 -1.93
N ALA A 207 15.43 -10.42 -3.24
CA ALA A 207 16.46 -9.62 -3.88
C ALA A 207 15.98 -9.24 -5.28
N LYS A 208 14.90 -8.44 -5.33
CA LYS A 208 14.17 -8.11 -6.56
C LYS A 208 15.09 -7.81 -7.75
N VAL A 209 14.82 -8.47 -8.87
CA VAL A 209 15.52 -8.29 -10.15
C VAL A 209 14.54 -8.31 -11.31
N THR A 210 14.96 -7.76 -12.44
CA THR A 210 14.21 -7.84 -13.70
C THR A 210 15.06 -8.47 -14.80
N VAL A 211 14.41 -9.24 -15.68
CA VAL A 211 14.96 -9.65 -16.99
C VAL A 211 13.87 -9.41 -18.02
N SER A 212 14.15 -8.66 -19.08
CA SER A 212 13.19 -8.41 -20.16
C SER A 212 11.79 -7.95 -19.68
N PHE A 213 11.75 -7.07 -18.68
CA PHE A 213 10.53 -6.55 -18.03
C PHE A 213 9.74 -7.55 -17.17
N ILE A 214 10.19 -8.81 -17.07
CA ILE A 214 9.66 -9.78 -16.11
C ILE A 214 10.37 -9.57 -14.78
N TRP A 215 9.62 -9.55 -13.69
CA TRP A 215 10.15 -9.38 -12.35
C TRP A 215 10.28 -10.71 -11.64
N TYR A 216 11.44 -10.93 -11.04
CA TYR A 216 11.72 -12.11 -10.25
C TYR A 216 12.01 -11.70 -8.82
N ARG A 217 11.58 -12.55 -7.89
CA ARG A 217 11.80 -12.37 -6.46
C ARG A 217 13.28 -12.19 -6.11
N ASN A 218 14.14 -12.97 -6.76
CA ASN A 218 15.58 -12.89 -6.61
C ASN A 218 16.30 -13.47 -7.86
N PRO A 219 17.62 -13.29 -7.99
CA PRO A 219 18.38 -13.83 -9.11
C PRO A 219 18.29 -15.35 -9.28
N HIS A 220 18.02 -16.09 -8.20
CA HIS A 220 17.90 -17.54 -8.25
C HIS A 220 16.55 -17.96 -8.84
N CYS A 221 15.49 -17.17 -8.62
CA CYS A 221 14.22 -17.36 -9.31
C CYS A 221 14.33 -17.07 -10.81
N ALA A 222 15.09 -16.05 -11.22
CA ALA A 222 15.38 -15.81 -12.63
C ALA A 222 16.15 -17.00 -13.23
N LEU A 223 17.24 -17.41 -12.58
CA LEU A 223 18.05 -18.55 -13.01
C LEU A 223 17.23 -19.84 -13.15
N CYS A 224 16.40 -20.18 -12.16
CA CYS A 224 15.60 -21.41 -12.22
C CYS A 224 14.38 -21.35 -13.14
N ASN A 225 14.18 -20.21 -13.80
CA ASN A 225 13.27 -20.05 -14.92
C ASN A 225 14.03 -19.89 -16.26
N PHE A 226 15.29 -20.32 -16.29
CA PHE A 226 16.15 -20.36 -17.47
C PHE A 226 16.51 -18.98 -18.04
N GLU A 227 16.39 -17.93 -17.24
CA GLU A 227 16.88 -16.61 -17.63
C GLU A 227 18.40 -16.53 -17.58
N ASN A 228 19.00 -15.74 -18.47
CA ASN A 228 20.42 -15.43 -18.41
C ASN A 228 20.68 -14.34 -17.36
N ILE A 229 21.49 -14.69 -16.37
CA ILE A 229 21.91 -13.82 -15.25
C ILE A 229 22.60 -12.54 -15.75
N GLU A 230 23.27 -12.57 -16.90
CA GLU A 230 23.95 -11.41 -17.48
C GLU A 230 22.99 -10.26 -17.85
N TYR A 231 21.71 -10.55 -18.04
CA TYR A 231 20.68 -9.55 -18.37
C TYR A 231 19.91 -9.05 -17.15
N LEU A 232 20.33 -9.39 -15.93
CA LEU A 232 19.65 -8.95 -14.72
C LEU A 232 19.77 -7.44 -14.51
N GLY A 233 18.63 -6.77 -14.45
CA GLY A 233 18.51 -5.41 -13.95
C GLY A 233 18.28 -5.39 -12.45
N CYS A 234 19.15 -4.71 -11.70
CA CYS A 234 19.03 -4.53 -10.25
C CYS A 234 18.36 -3.21 -9.83
N LYS A 235 18.18 -2.26 -10.76
CA LYS A 235 17.43 -1.00 -10.59
C LYS A 235 16.68 -0.71 -11.88
N ILE A 236 15.52 -0.08 -11.76
CA ILE A 236 14.86 0.55 -12.91
C ILE A 236 14.66 2.02 -12.62
N TYR A 237 15.11 2.86 -13.55
CA TYR A 237 14.71 4.26 -13.63
C TYR A 237 13.52 4.35 -14.58
N PHE A 238 12.30 4.43 -14.04
CA PHE A 238 11.17 4.91 -14.84
C PHE A 238 11.23 6.42 -14.87
N SER A 239 11.64 6.97 -16.01
CA SER A 239 11.36 8.37 -16.34
C SER A 239 9.96 8.43 -16.95
N LEU A 240 8.97 8.79 -16.15
CA LEU A 240 7.66 9.16 -16.68
C LEU A 240 7.81 10.53 -17.35
N VAL A 241 7.78 10.54 -18.68
CA VAL A 241 7.57 11.75 -19.47
C VAL A 241 6.05 11.90 -19.63
N ASP A 242 5.49 13.00 -19.15
CA ASP A 242 4.73 13.97 -19.97
C ASP A 242 3.80 14.88 -19.15
N THR A 243 3.40 15.98 -19.79
CA THR A 243 2.51 17.06 -19.35
C THR A 243 1.21 16.57 -18.70
N ILE A 244 1.25 16.31 -17.41
CA ILE A 244 0.06 15.98 -16.60
C ILE A 244 -0.07 17.00 -15.47
N PHE A 245 -1.28 17.51 -15.25
CA PHE A 245 -1.55 18.41 -14.14
C PHE A 245 -1.76 17.61 -12.86
N VAL A 246 -1.08 18.02 -11.80
CA VAL A 246 -1.06 17.33 -10.52
C VAL A 246 -1.42 18.31 -9.41
N LYS A 247 -2.36 17.92 -8.55
CA LYS A 247 -2.69 18.65 -7.32
C LYS A 247 -2.69 17.71 -6.12
N LEU A 248 -1.93 18.05 -5.08
CA LEU A 248 -1.89 17.30 -3.83
C LEU A 248 -2.91 17.88 -2.84
N PHE A 249 -3.67 17.00 -2.22
CA PHE A 249 -4.64 17.30 -1.17
C PHE A 249 -4.23 16.63 0.12
N VAL A 250 -3.74 17.44 1.06
CA VAL A 250 -3.40 16.97 2.40
C VAL A 250 -4.70 16.77 3.18
N LEU A 251 -4.99 15.54 3.59
CA LEU A 251 -6.27 15.21 4.22
C LEU A 251 -6.30 15.50 5.71
N LYS A 252 -5.14 15.62 6.36
CA LYS A 252 -5.05 16.11 7.73
C LYS A 252 -5.68 17.51 7.84
N ASP A 253 -6.71 17.66 8.68
CA ASP A 253 -7.30 18.96 8.99
C ASP A 253 -6.92 19.35 10.42
N ARG A 254 -6.13 20.43 10.57
CA ARG A 254 -5.74 20.96 11.89
C ARG A 254 -6.73 22.00 12.41
N LYS A 255 -7.66 22.47 11.58
CA LYS A 255 -8.60 23.57 11.89
C LYS A 255 -9.99 23.04 12.24
N ARG A 256 -10.52 22.11 11.44
CA ARG A 256 -11.82 21.47 11.72
C ARG A 256 -11.62 20.29 12.67
N LYS A 257 -12.26 20.36 13.83
CA LYS A 257 -12.29 19.28 14.82
C LYS A 257 -13.65 18.61 14.77
N CYS A 258 -13.67 17.31 14.51
CA CYS A 258 -14.84 16.52 14.78
C CYS A 258 -14.94 16.21 16.28
N GLY A 259 -16.13 15.79 16.72
CA GLY A 259 -16.34 15.35 18.10
C GLY A 259 -15.45 14.17 18.47
N PRO A 260 -15.44 13.78 19.77
CA PRO A 260 -14.77 12.56 20.20
C PRO A 260 -15.26 11.38 19.35
N LYS A 261 -14.34 10.49 19.00
CA LYS A 261 -14.65 9.30 18.22
C LYS A 261 -15.19 9.60 16.80
N MET A 262 -14.64 10.61 16.13
CA MET A 262 -14.99 10.95 14.74
C MET A 262 -13.77 11.24 13.87
N VAL A 263 -13.94 11.06 12.56
CA VAL A 263 -12.98 11.47 11.52
C VAL A 263 -13.64 12.47 10.57
N TYR A 264 -12.86 13.45 10.09
CA TYR A 264 -13.34 14.45 9.17
C TYR A 264 -13.20 14.01 7.71
N ASP A 265 -14.30 13.96 6.98
CA ASP A 265 -14.34 13.70 5.55
C ASP A 265 -14.38 15.03 4.77
N LYS A 266 -13.24 15.38 4.18
CA LYS A 266 -13.07 16.61 3.38
C LYS A 266 -13.83 16.61 2.05
N PHE A 267 -14.21 15.45 1.52
CA PHE A 267 -14.96 15.37 0.26
C PHE A 267 -16.43 15.71 0.46
N SER A 268 -17.00 15.22 1.56
CA SER A 268 -18.41 15.44 1.90
C SER A 268 -18.63 16.62 2.86
N ASP A 269 -17.56 17.25 3.34
CA ASP A 269 -17.59 18.32 4.35
C ASP A 269 -18.31 17.92 5.66
N LYS A 270 -18.15 16.66 6.10
CA LYS A 270 -18.86 16.09 7.26
C LYS A 270 -17.95 15.28 8.17
N CYS A 271 -18.32 15.16 9.44
CA CYS A 271 -17.70 14.21 10.35
C CYS A 271 -18.32 12.82 10.17
N ARG A 272 -17.54 11.75 10.34
CA ARG A 272 -17.95 10.35 10.29
C ARG A 272 -17.57 9.66 11.59
N CYS A 273 -18.38 8.74 12.09
CA CYS A 273 -18.07 8.02 13.32
C CYS A 273 -16.88 7.07 13.13
N ASN A 274 -16.03 7.00 14.15
CA ASN A 274 -14.80 6.22 14.12
C ASN A 274 -14.77 4.98 15.01
N SER A 275 -15.92 4.53 15.47
CA SER A 275 -15.99 3.40 16.39
C SER A 275 -17.18 2.51 16.05
N ARG A 276 -16.96 1.21 16.22
CA ARG A 276 -17.94 0.14 16.05
C ARG A 276 -19.14 0.29 16.98
N GLU A 277 -18.90 0.83 18.17
CA GLU A 277 -19.90 1.01 19.21
C GLU A 277 -20.84 2.19 18.95
N TYR A 278 -20.55 3.02 17.94
CA TYR A 278 -21.27 4.27 17.72
C TYR A 278 -21.88 4.38 16.33
N LEU A 279 -23.08 4.94 16.25
CA LEU A 279 -23.76 5.28 15.00
C LEU A 279 -23.92 6.80 14.92
N MET A 280 -23.89 7.33 13.69
CA MET A 280 -24.24 8.72 13.47
C MET A 280 -25.77 8.87 13.64
N ARG A 281 -26.20 9.64 14.64
CA ARG A 281 -27.58 10.12 14.78
C ARG A 281 -27.55 11.61 15.09
N ASP A 282 -28.30 12.41 14.33
CA ASP A 282 -28.41 13.87 14.50
C ASP A 282 -27.05 14.60 14.58
N GLY A 283 -26.08 14.15 13.80
CA GLY A 283 -24.73 14.73 13.75
C GLY A 283 -23.80 14.32 14.91
N GLN A 284 -24.24 13.42 15.79
CA GLN A 284 -23.45 12.88 16.90
C GLN A 284 -23.21 11.38 16.74
N CYS A 285 -22.05 10.92 17.20
CA CYS A 285 -21.79 9.50 17.36
C CYS A 285 -22.40 9.05 18.68
N VAL A 286 -23.57 8.41 18.61
CA VAL A 286 -24.28 7.87 19.77
C VAL A 286 -23.97 6.40 19.91
N SER A 287 -23.86 5.92 21.15
CA SER A 287 -23.64 4.51 21.40
C SER A 287 -24.80 3.69 20.84
N ARG A 288 -24.51 2.48 20.39
CA ARG A 288 -25.48 1.52 19.88
C ARG A 288 -26.38 0.89 20.94
N THR A 289 -26.13 1.16 22.22
CA THR A 289 -26.94 0.71 23.36
C THR A 289 -28.42 1.05 23.20
#